data_AF-A0A101JL21-F1
#
_entry.id   AF-A0A101JL21-F1
#
_cell.length_a   1.000
_cell.length_b   1.000
_cell.length_c   1.000
_cell.angle_alpha   90.00
_cell.angle_beta   90.00
_cell.angle_gamma   90.00
#
_symmetry.space_group_name_H-M   'P 1'
#
loop_
_entity.id
_entity.type
_entity.pdbx_description
1 polymer ?
#
loop_
_entity_poly.entity_id
_entity_poly.type
_entity_poly.pdbx_seq_one_letter_code
_entity_poly.pdbx_strand_id
1 'polypeptide(L)' 'MTDDIQPEKSQSISERLCEILGLPAPKPFTEEQEAAYQKWLGSIDEQVAVMKARRDSRAV' A
#
# COMPACT_ATOMS: atom_id res chain seq x y z
N MET A 1 24.39 26.85 1.72
CA MET A 1 22.96 26.76 1.36
C MET A 1 22.66 25.28 1.30
N THR A 2 21.88 24.76 2.24
CA THR A 2 21.45 23.36 2.29
C THR A 2 20.41 23.16 1.19
N ASP A 3 20.77 22.38 0.16
CA ASP A 3 19.84 21.87 -0.84
C ASP A 3 18.73 21.08 -0.11
N ASP A 4 17.58 21.72 -0.03
CA ASP A 4 16.30 21.14 0.35
C ASP A 4 15.94 20.15 -0.77
N ILE A 5 16.39 18.90 -0.67
CA ILE A 5 15.98 17.82 -1.54
C ILE A 5 14.52 17.53 -1.18
N GLN A 6 13.60 18.32 -1.74
CA GLN A 6 12.19 17.99 -1.73
C GLN A 6 12.06 16.63 -2.43
N PRO A 7 11.47 15.60 -1.80
CA PRO A 7 11.16 14.38 -2.50
C PRO A 7 10.16 14.77 -3.58
N GLU A 8 10.62 14.86 -4.82
CA GLU A 8 9.77 15.13 -5.97
C GLU A 8 8.64 14.12 -5.90
N LYS A 9 7.42 14.62 -5.65
CA LYS A 9 6.22 13.81 -5.43
C LYS A 9 6.03 12.93 -6.66
N SER A 10 6.60 11.74 -6.62
CA SER A 10 6.42 10.73 -7.65
C SER A 10 4.95 10.39 -7.65
N GLN A 11 4.24 10.76 -8.72
CA GLN A 11 2.83 10.44 -8.90
C GLN A 11 2.61 8.95 -8.58
N SER A 12 1.62 8.68 -7.74
CA SER A 12 1.19 7.32 -7.45
C SER A 12 0.73 6.62 -8.73
N ILE A 13 0.80 5.28 -8.75
CA ILE A 13 0.36 4.48 -9.91
C ILE A 13 -1.11 4.79 -10.26
N SER A 14 -1.94 5.01 -9.23
CA SER A 14 -3.34 5.39 -9.38
C SER A 14 -3.51 6.73 -10.09
N GLU A 15 -2.71 7.74 -9.74
CA GLU A 15 -2.75 9.05 -10.40
C GLU A 15 -2.32 8.96 -11.87
N ARG A 16 -1.23 8.23 -12.16
CA ARG A 16 -0.79 8.00 -13.56
C ARG A 16 -1.84 7.28 -14.39
N LEU A 17 -2.52 6.28 -13.82
CA LEU A 17 -3.57 5.55 -14.54
C LEU A 17 -4.78 6.45 -14.84
N CYS A 18 -5.20 7.28 -13.87
CA CYS A 18 -6.27 8.25 -14.08
C CYS A 18 -5.90 9.26 -15.18
N GLU A 19 -4.66 9.74 -15.19
CA GLU A 19 -4.14 10.64 -16.22
C GLU A 19 -4.17 10.00 -17.62
N ILE A 20 -3.69 8.75 -17.75
CA ILE A 20 -3.72 7.99 -19.02
C ILE A 20 -5.16 7.79 -19.52
N LEU A 21 -6.11 7.56 -18.61
CA LEU A 21 -7.51 7.30 -18.95
C LEU A 21 -8.34 8.60 -19.09
N GLY A 22 -7.74 9.77 -18.88
CA GLY A 22 -8.46 11.05 -18.86
C GLY A 22 -9.52 11.14 -17.75
N LEU A 23 -9.35 10.34 -16.68
CA LEU A 23 -10.24 10.32 -15.53
C LEU A 23 -9.79 11.36 -14.51
N PRO A 24 -10.72 11.91 -13.70
CA PRO A 24 -10.34 12.79 -12.60
C PRO A 24 -9.39 12.08 -11.64
N ALA A 25 -8.56 12.88 -10.95
CA ALA A 25 -7.64 12.38 -9.95
C ALA A 25 -8.38 11.50 -8.93
N PRO A 26 -7.76 10.39 -8.50
CA PRO A 26 -8.38 9.49 -7.55
C PRO A 26 -8.68 10.24 -6.25
N LYS A 27 -9.86 9.98 -5.68
CA LYS A 27 -10.23 10.58 -4.40
C LYS A 27 -9.25 10.10 -3.33
N PRO A 28 -8.74 11.00 -2.45
CA PRO A 28 -7.94 10.57 -1.32
C PRO A 28 -8.78 9.67 -0.40
N PHE A 29 -8.10 8.72 0.25
CA PHE A 29 -8.72 7.87 1.25
C PHE A 29 -9.30 8.73 2.39
N THR A 30 -10.45 8.31 2.90
CA THR A 30 -10.95 8.84 4.17
C THR A 30 -10.25 8.13 5.33
N GLU A 31 -10.21 8.76 6.51
CA GLU A 31 -9.59 8.14 7.71
C GLU A 31 -10.18 6.76 8.04
N GLU A 32 -11.50 6.60 7.88
CA GLU A 32 -12.18 5.32 8.09
C GLU A 32 -11.74 4.25 7.08
N GLN A 33 -11.55 4.64 5.81
CA GLN A 33 -11.11 3.72 4.77
C GLN A 33 -9.64 3.34 4.96
N GLU A 34 -8.81 4.29 5.39
CA GLU A 34 -7.41 4.03 5.71
C GLU A 34 -7.28 3.09 6.92
N ALA A 35 -8.07 3.29 7.97
CA ALA A 35 -8.12 2.38 9.10
C ALA A 35 -8.58 0.97 8.70
N ALA A 36 -9.60 0.86 7.83
CA ALA A 36 -10.05 -0.43 7.31
C ALA A 36 -8.97 -1.11 6.45
N TYR A 37 -8.25 -0.34 5.63
CA TYR A 37 -7.14 -0.83 4.81
C TYR A 37 -5.98 -1.35 5.66
N GLN A 38 -5.57 -0.60 6.69
CA GLN A 38 -4.50 -1.02 7.61
C GLN A 38 -4.89 -2.29 8.38
N LYS A 39 -6.15 -2.38 8.82
CA LYS A 39 -6.66 -3.60 9.47
C LYS A 39 -6.63 -4.81 8.53
N TRP A 40 -6.98 -4.62 7.27
CA TRP A 40 -6.91 -5.67 6.26
C TRP A 40 -5.46 -6.12 6.00
N LEU A 41 -4.52 -5.18 5.89
CA LEU A 41 -3.09 -5.49 5.75
C LEU A 41 -2.57 -6.35 6.91
N GLY A 42 -2.85 -5.96 8.16
CA GLY A 42 -2.45 -6.76 9.33
C GLY A 42 -3.02 -8.18 9.31
N SER A 43 -4.27 -8.34 8.86
CA SER A 43 -4.90 -9.66 8.75
C SER A 43 -4.24 -10.55 7.69
N ILE A 44 -3.65 -9.95 6.65
CA ILE A 44 -2.90 -10.69 5.63
C ILE A 44 -1.55 -11.11 6.19
N ASP A 45 -0.86 -10.23 6.89
CA ASP A 45 0.44 -10.54 7.50
C ASP A 45 0.32 -11.71 8.48
N GLU A 46 -0.75 -11.75 9.30
CA GLU A 46 -1.06 -12.87 10.18
C GLU A 46 -1.29 -14.18 9.41
N GLN A 47 -2.07 -14.14 8.32
CA GLN A 47 -2.32 -15.32 7.50
C GLN A 47 -1.04 -15.84 6.84
N VAL A 48 -0.20 -14.94 6.33
CA VAL A 48 1.09 -15.29 5.73
C VAL A 48 2.04 -15.86 6.79
N ALA A 49 2.06 -15.31 8.00
CA ALA A 49 2.86 -15.83 9.11
C ALA A 49 2.46 -17.27 9.48
N VAL A 50 1.16 -17.54 9.58
CA VAL A 50 0.64 -18.90 9.82
C VAL A 50 1.01 -19.85 8.67
N MET A 51 0.90 -19.39 7.42
CA MET A 51 1.29 -20.20 6.25
C MET A 51 2.79 -20.53 6.26
N LYS A 52 3.65 -19.57 6.59
CA LYS A 52 5.10 -19.77 6.72
C LYS A 52 5.41 -20.76 7.85
N ALA A 53 4.82 -20.58 9.03
CA ALA A 53 5.02 -21.49 10.15
C ALA A 53 4.63 -22.94 9.78
N ARG A 54 3.49 -23.13 9.09
CA ARG A 54 3.07 -24.46 8.59
C ARG A 54 4.05 -25.05 7.59
N ARG A 55 4.64 -24.22 6.72
CA ARG A 55 5.66 -24.66 5.75
C ARG A 55 6.92 -25.11 6.47
N ASP A 56 7.39 -24.34 7.45
CA ASP A 56 8.62 -24.62 8.18
C ASP A 56 8.47 -25.89 9.04
N SER A 57 7.32 -26.09 9.69
CA SER A 57 7.03 -27.34 10.43
C SER A 57 6.89 -28.58 9.55
N ARG A 58 6.67 -28.42 8.25
CA ARG A 58 6.52 -29.53 7.28
C ARG A 58 7.82 -29.81 6.51
N ALA A 59 8.79 -28.91 6.59
CA ALA A 59 10.13 -29.08 6.04
C ALA A 59 11.11 -29.74 7.05
N VAL A 60 10.65 -29.98 8.28
CA VAL A 60 11.26 -30.82 9.32
C VAL A 60 10.59 -32.19 9.32
#